data_AF-A0AAX2IQR8-F1
#
_entry.id   AF-A0AAX2IQR8-F1
#
_cell.length_a   1.000
_cell.length_b   1.000
_cell.length_c   1.000
_cell.angle_alpha   90.00
_cell.angle_beta   90.00
_cell.angle_gamma   90.00
#
_symmetry.space_group_name_H-M   'P 1'
#
loop_
_entity.id
_entity.type
_entity.pdbx_description
1 polymer ?
#
loop_
_entity_poly.entity_id
_entity_poly.type
_entity_poly.pdbx_seq_one_letter_code
_entity_poly.pdbx_strand_id
1 'polypeptide(L)'
;MKNLKIFLLLLPTFFYTQKIRVFVLAGQSNMNGFGYNKDLPNDLKMVKDVYIFQGNSVPDGEKNGGTGKWDVLKAGNGTGFKTDGKTNTLSDRFGLEVTFAKRMKELFPNDKIALIKYAREGTSIDSLATGSFGCWDSDYHGKNGLNQYDYFLNTVKNALSEKDIDGNGKTDELQMSGILWMQGEGDASYNEEIANNYYIHLKTLMYQMRAALRTGDLPVVIGKISDSGKNEKGKVWPMGELVQYAQEKFVRDDKNAAIVRSTQKYNYGNDPWHYDSAGYIDLGKSFADEVFRLIINFEKKD
;
A
#
# COMPACT_ATOMS: atom_id res chain seq x y z
N MET A 1 4.13 -71.92 0.66
CA MET A 1 4.40 -70.51 1.05
C MET A 1 3.43 -69.63 0.27
N LYS A 2 2.45 -69.02 0.95
CA LYS A 2 1.45 -68.13 0.31
C LYS A 2 2.08 -66.75 0.11
N ASN A 3 2.20 -66.31 -1.13
CA ASN A 3 2.71 -65.00 -1.50
C ASN A 3 1.72 -63.91 -1.03
N LEU A 4 2.08 -63.20 0.04
CA LEU A 4 1.34 -62.05 0.53
C LEU A 4 1.62 -60.85 -0.40
N LYS A 5 0.69 -60.54 -1.30
CA LYS A 5 0.75 -59.32 -2.11
C LYS A 5 0.37 -58.13 -1.23
N ILE A 6 1.35 -57.34 -0.81
CA ILE A 6 1.13 -56.07 -0.14
C ILE A 6 0.69 -55.05 -1.20
N PHE A 7 -0.57 -54.65 -1.15
CA PHE A 7 -1.09 -53.52 -1.92
C PHE A 7 -0.74 -52.24 -1.15
N LEU A 8 0.21 -51.47 -1.66
CA LEU A 8 0.51 -50.13 -1.15
C LEU A 8 -0.59 -49.19 -1.65
N LEU A 9 -1.56 -48.85 -0.79
CA LEU A 9 -2.52 -47.78 -1.08
C LEU A 9 -1.78 -46.43 -0.96
N LEU A 10 -1.43 -45.83 -2.09
CA LEU A 10 -1.02 -44.43 -2.14
C LEU A 10 -2.26 -43.56 -1.90
N LEU A 11 -2.47 -43.16 -0.65
CA LEU A 11 -3.44 -42.12 -0.32
C LEU A 11 -2.94 -40.80 -0.94
N PRO A 12 -3.72 -40.11 -1.78
CA PRO A 12 -3.33 -38.81 -2.29
C PRO A 12 -3.19 -37.86 -1.10
N THR A 13 -1.96 -37.42 -0.84
CA THR A 13 -1.68 -36.31 0.07
C THR A 13 -2.22 -35.05 -0.57
N PHE A 14 -3.44 -34.65 -0.19
CA PHE A 14 -3.94 -33.33 -0.49
C PHE A 14 -3.14 -32.32 0.33
N PHE A 15 -2.15 -31.69 -0.29
CA PHE A 15 -1.53 -30.50 0.27
C PHE A 15 -2.55 -29.37 0.23
N TYR A 16 -3.23 -29.12 1.35
CA TYR A 16 -4.11 -27.98 1.49
C TYR A 16 -3.24 -26.72 1.60
N THR A 17 -3.05 -26.02 0.48
CA THR A 17 -2.44 -24.70 0.50
C THR A 17 -3.45 -23.67 0.97
N GLN A 18 -3.01 -22.79 1.87
CA GLN A 18 -3.87 -21.78 2.44
C GLN A 18 -3.82 -20.52 1.58
N LYS A 19 -4.95 -20.12 1.02
CA LYS A 19 -5.03 -18.87 0.25
C LYS A 19 -5.14 -17.66 1.16
N ILE A 20 -4.28 -16.66 0.93
CA ILE A 20 -4.28 -15.39 1.64
C ILE A 20 -4.39 -14.26 0.63
N ARG A 21 -5.41 -13.40 0.78
CA ARG A 21 -5.54 -12.19 -0.04
C ARG A 21 -4.55 -11.14 0.42
N VAL A 22 -3.72 -10.67 -0.50
CA VAL A 22 -2.69 -9.69 -0.24
C VAL A 22 -3.03 -8.36 -0.89
N PHE A 23 -2.98 -7.29 -0.09
CA PHE A 23 -3.18 -5.91 -0.55
C PHE A 23 -1.89 -5.11 -0.40
N VAL A 24 -1.52 -4.40 -1.46
CA VAL A 24 -0.30 -3.59 -1.50
C VAL A 24 -0.66 -2.14 -1.20
N LEU A 25 -0.02 -1.55 -0.20
CA LEU A 25 -0.22 -0.17 0.25
C LEU A 25 1.04 0.64 -0.07
N ALA A 26 0.96 1.58 -1.01
CA ALA A 26 2.11 2.34 -1.46
C ALA A 26 1.84 3.84 -1.70
N GLY A 27 2.88 4.66 -1.58
CA GLY A 27 2.77 6.11 -1.80
C GLY A 27 3.62 6.94 -0.84
N GLN A 28 3.11 8.09 -0.41
CA GLN A 28 3.85 9.03 0.46
C GLN A 28 3.31 9.11 1.89
N SER A 29 3.46 10.25 2.55
CA SER A 29 3.11 10.45 3.96
C SER A 29 1.66 10.14 4.30
N ASN A 30 0.68 10.48 3.45
CA ASN A 30 -0.72 10.14 3.68
C ASN A 30 -1.04 8.64 3.41
N MET A 31 -0.16 7.88 2.75
CA MET A 31 -0.18 6.41 2.80
C MET A 31 0.50 5.89 4.07
N ASN A 32 1.66 6.48 4.41
CA ASN A 32 2.45 6.05 5.57
C ASN A 32 1.63 6.20 6.86
N GLY A 33 1.02 7.37 7.08
CA GLY A 33 0.06 7.62 8.14
C GLY A 33 0.60 8.47 9.27
N PHE A 34 -0.13 9.54 9.58
CA PHE A 34 0.18 10.48 10.66
C PHE A 34 -0.92 10.51 11.75
N GLY A 35 -1.91 9.63 11.67
CA GLY A 35 -2.94 9.49 12.70
C GLY A 35 -2.31 9.05 14.01
N TYR A 36 -2.84 9.47 15.16
CA TYR A 36 -2.30 9.11 16.47
C TYR A 36 -2.99 7.87 17.05
N ASN A 37 -2.22 6.89 17.52
CA ASN A 37 -2.76 5.65 18.12
C ASN A 37 -3.68 5.90 19.33
N LYS A 38 -3.50 7.02 20.04
CA LYS A 38 -4.39 7.42 21.15
C LYS A 38 -5.81 7.77 20.70
N ASP A 39 -5.98 8.13 19.43
CA ASP A 39 -7.28 8.50 18.85
C ASP A 39 -7.99 7.29 18.22
N LEU A 40 -7.30 6.13 18.13
CA LEU A 40 -7.91 4.89 17.65
C LEU A 40 -8.86 4.30 18.71
N PRO A 41 -10.09 3.93 18.30
CA PRO A 41 -10.93 3.01 19.06
C PRO A 41 -10.15 1.75 19.49
N ASN A 42 -10.42 1.25 20.70
CA ASN A 42 -9.64 0.14 21.28
C ASN A 42 -9.70 -1.14 20.42
N ASP A 43 -10.82 -1.39 19.76
CA ASP A 43 -11.02 -2.52 18.84
C ASP A 43 -10.27 -2.37 17.50
N LEU A 44 -9.69 -1.20 17.21
CA LEU A 44 -8.86 -0.93 16.03
C LEU A 44 -7.36 -0.95 16.34
N LYS A 45 -6.95 -1.09 17.61
CA LYS A 45 -5.52 -1.13 17.99
C LYS A 45 -4.83 -2.43 17.60
N MET A 46 -5.60 -3.49 17.38
CA MET A 46 -5.12 -4.79 16.90
C MET A 46 -6.21 -5.44 16.06
N VAL A 47 -5.86 -5.91 14.87
CA VAL A 47 -6.76 -6.69 14.02
C VAL A 47 -6.29 -8.14 14.05
N LYS A 48 -7.06 -9.02 14.68
CA LYS A 48 -6.72 -10.44 14.79
C LYS A 48 -6.65 -11.08 13.41
N ASP A 49 -5.73 -12.02 13.24
CA ASP A 49 -5.58 -12.85 12.03
C ASP A 49 -5.41 -12.03 10.74
N VAL A 50 -4.75 -10.88 10.86
CA VAL A 50 -4.27 -10.07 9.74
C VAL A 50 -2.77 -9.83 9.91
N TYR A 51 -2.04 -9.98 8.82
CA TYR A 51 -0.58 -9.86 8.80
C TYR A 51 -0.14 -8.68 7.96
N ILE A 52 0.97 -8.04 8.33
CA ILE A 52 1.55 -6.93 7.57
C ILE A 52 3.06 -7.10 7.44
N PHE A 53 3.57 -6.86 6.23
CA PHE A 53 4.97 -6.65 5.94
C PHE A 53 5.15 -5.17 5.57
N GLN A 54 5.83 -4.40 6.42
CA GLN A 54 6.17 -3.01 6.12
C GLN A 54 7.65 -2.89 5.77
N GLY A 55 7.94 -2.44 4.55
CA GLY A 55 9.29 -2.20 4.09
C GLY A 55 9.92 -1.00 4.77
N ASN A 56 11.21 -1.12 5.12
CA ASN A 56 11.99 -0.05 5.72
C ASN A 56 12.12 1.13 4.75
N SER A 57 11.65 2.29 5.19
CA SER A 57 11.62 3.51 4.40
C SER A 57 12.91 4.30 4.61
N VAL A 58 13.71 4.45 3.56
CA VAL A 58 15.01 5.15 3.60
C VAL A 58 15.12 6.15 2.44
N PRO A 59 15.95 7.21 2.57
CA PRO A 59 16.26 8.09 1.43
C PRO A 59 16.84 7.32 0.24
N ASP A 60 16.72 7.89 -0.96
CA ASP A 60 17.37 7.36 -2.17
C ASP A 60 18.86 7.10 -1.95
N GLY A 61 19.32 5.94 -2.41
CA GLY A 61 20.71 5.49 -2.30
C GLY A 61 21.19 4.97 -0.96
N GLU A 62 20.34 5.01 0.06
CA GLU A 62 20.66 4.41 1.36
C GLU A 62 20.46 2.89 1.36
N LYS A 63 21.18 2.22 2.27
CA LYS A 63 21.12 0.77 2.41
C LYS A 63 19.82 0.34 3.11
N ASN A 64 19.46 -0.93 2.92
CA ASN A 64 18.34 -1.59 3.60
C ASN A 64 16.95 -1.00 3.29
N GLY A 65 16.78 -0.21 2.23
CA GLY A 65 15.44 0.18 1.79
C GLY A 65 14.63 -1.04 1.36
N GLY A 66 13.39 -1.14 1.84
CA GLY A 66 12.50 -2.27 1.57
C GLY A 66 12.80 -3.57 2.32
N THR A 67 13.78 -3.59 3.24
CA THR A 67 13.89 -4.71 4.20
C THR A 67 12.71 -4.68 5.16
N GLY A 68 12.21 -5.83 5.60
CA GLY A 68 11.11 -5.86 6.55
C GLY A 68 10.85 -7.27 7.07
N LYS A 69 9.79 -7.39 7.87
CA LYS A 69 9.36 -8.65 8.47
C LYS A 69 7.85 -8.69 8.58
N TRP A 70 7.27 -9.85 8.28
CA TRP A 70 5.87 -10.16 8.56
C TRP A 70 5.60 -10.17 10.07
N ASP A 71 4.56 -9.47 10.49
CA ASP A 71 4.05 -9.49 11.87
C ASP A 71 2.52 -9.36 11.85
N VAL A 72 1.89 -9.65 12.98
CA VAL A 72 0.45 -9.42 13.17
C VAL A 72 0.18 -7.92 13.15
N LEU A 73 -0.84 -7.52 12.38
CA LEU A 73 -1.21 -6.11 12.24
C LEU A 73 -1.69 -5.51 13.56
N LYS A 74 -1.00 -4.45 13.96
CA LYS A 74 -1.29 -3.62 15.14
C LYS A 74 -1.22 -2.15 14.75
N ALA A 75 -1.83 -1.29 15.56
CA ALA A 75 -1.56 0.14 15.48
C ALA A 75 -0.06 0.44 15.69
N GLY A 76 0.46 1.50 15.05
CA GLY A 76 1.89 1.82 15.09
C GLY A 76 2.66 1.55 13.79
N ASN A 77 1.98 1.25 12.69
CA ASN A 77 2.56 1.10 11.35
C ASN A 77 2.61 2.43 10.57
N GLY A 78 2.47 3.57 11.26
CA GLY A 78 2.53 4.92 10.71
C GLY A 78 3.93 5.52 10.64
N THR A 79 4.00 6.85 10.50
CA THR A 79 5.26 7.59 10.60
C THR A 79 5.99 7.28 11.90
N GLY A 80 7.31 7.16 11.82
CA GLY A 80 8.16 6.70 12.91
C GLY A 80 8.31 5.18 13.05
N PHE A 81 7.56 4.36 12.30
CA PHE A 81 7.79 2.92 12.23
C PHE A 81 9.22 2.62 11.76
N LYS A 82 9.87 1.60 12.35
CA LYS A 82 11.21 1.15 11.96
C LYS A 82 11.29 -0.37 11.91
N THR A 83 12.12 -0.90 11.02
CA THR A 83 12.44 -2.33 10.96
C THR A 83 13.88 -2.55 10.51
N ASP A 84 14.53 -3.58 11.04
CA ASP A 84 15.84 -4.07 10.61
C ASP A 84 15.74 -5.39 9.81
N GLY A 85 14.52 -5.81 9.46
CA GLY A 85 14.23 -7.11 8.83
C GLY A 85 14.10 -8.28 9.80
N LYS A 86 14.34 -8.09 11.10
CA LYS A 86 14.21 -9.11 12.16
C LYS A 86 13.25 -8.68 13.27
N THR A 87 13.22 -7.38 13.54
CA THR A 87 12.43 -6.74 14.60
C THR A 87 11.70 -5.53 14.02
N ASN A 88 10.39 -5.48 14.23
CA ASN A 88 9.57 -4.32 13.93
C ASN A 88 9.43 -3.47 15.20
N THR A 89 9.72 -2.18 15.09
CA THR A 89 9.49 -1.18 16.13
C THR A 89 8.32 -0.30 15.71
N LEU A 90 7.17 -0.53 16.35
CA LEU A 90 5.93 0.22 16.12
C LEU A 90 6.06 1.65 16.68
N SER A 91 5.45 2.62 16.00
CA SER A 91 5.37 4.02 16.45
C SER A 91 4.08 4.31 17.21
N ASP A 92 3.90 5.58 17.61
CA ASP A 92 2.64 6.10 18.14
C ASP A 92 1.65 6.49 17.04
N ARG A 93 1.92 6.14 15.77
CA ARG A 93 1.15 6.57 14.59
C ARG A 93 0.56 5.42 13.78
N PHE A 94 -0.51 5.72 13.05
CA PHE A 94 -1.16 4.79 12.14
C PHE A 94 -1.54 5.48 10.83
N GLY A 95 -1.67 4.69 9.77
CA GLY A 95 -2.21 5.09 8.48
C GLY A 95 -3.55 4.45 8.20
N LEU A 96 -3.79 4.04 6.96
CA LEU A 96 -5.06 3.44 6.58
C LEU A 96 -5.14 1.93 6.90
N GLU A 97 -4.02 1.30 7.28
CA GLU A 97 -3.89 -0.16 7.38
C GLU A 97 -4.89 -0.82 8.34
N VAL A 98 -5.09 -0.26 9.54
CA VAL A 98 -5.90 -0.92 10.58
C VAL A 98 -7.39 -0.93 10.23
N THR A 99 -7.91 0.18 9.70
CA THR A 99 -9.33 0.28 9.31
C THR A 99 -9.59 -0.39 7.97
N PHE A 100 -8.64 -0.32 7.03
CA PHE A 100 -8.67 -1.12 5.80
C PHE A 100 -8.77 -2.61 6.13
N ALA A 101 -7.85 -3.15 6.92
CA ALA A 101 -7.83 -4.56 7.28
C ALA A 101 -9.12 -5.02 7.97
N LYS A 102 -9.61 -4.25 8.96
CA LYS A 102 -10.88 -4.56 9.62
C LYS A 102 -12.03 -4.61 8.61
N ARG A 103 -12.11 -3.62 7.72
CA ARG A 103 -13.16 -3.57 6.71
C ARG A 103 -13.07 -4.74 5.72
N MET A 104 -11.86 -5.13 5.31
CA MET A 104 -11.66 -6.30 4.45
C MET A 104 -12.04 -7.61 5.13
N LYS A 105 -11.84 -7.76 6.45
CA LYS A 105 -12.34 -8.90 7.22
C LYS A 105 -13.88 -8.94 7.29
N GLU A 106 -14.55 -7.80 7.31
CA GLU A 106 -16.02 -7.74 7.25
C GLU A 106 -16.54 -8.12 5.85
N LEU A 107 -15.85 -7.67 4.80
CA LEU A 107 -16.23 -7.89 3.40
C LEU A 107 -15.89 -9.31 2.90
N PHE A 108 -14.80 -9.89 3.41
CA PHE A 108 -14.37 -11.26 3.13
C PHE A 108 -14.19 -12.06 4.45
N PRO A 109 -15.29 -12.44 5.13
CA PRO A 109 -15.22 -13.06 6.45
C PRO A 109 -14.50 -14.41 6.48
N ASN A 110 -14.48 -15.12 5.35
CA ASN A 110 -13.86 -16.44 5.21
C ASN A 110 -12.40 -16.38 4.74
N ASP A 111 -11.93 -15.21 4.32
CA ASP A 111 -10.60 -15.09 3.74
C ASP A 111 -9.59 -14.60 4.78
N LYS A 112 -8.35 -15.06 4.62
CA LYS A 112 -7.20 -14.48 5.31
C LYS A 112 -6.73 -13.25 4.57
N ILE A 113 -6.38 -12.22 5.33
CA ILE A 113 -5.95 -10.92 4.80
C ILE A 113 -4.50 -10.67 5.21
N ALA A 114 -3.70 -10.24 4.26
CA ALA A 114 -2.34 -9.77 4.51
C ALA A 114 -2.06 -8.47 3.75
N LEU A 115 -1.16 -7.65 4.29
CA LEU A 115 -0.81 -6.35 3.74
C LEU A 115 0.69 -6.30 3.43
N ILE A 116 1.06 -5.77 2.26
CA ILE A 116 2.44 -5.37 1.96
C ILE A 116 2.44 -3.85 1.88
N LYS A 117 3.19 -3.17 2.74
CA LYS A 117 3.23 -1.72 2.82
C LYS A 117 4.62 -1.19 2.51
N TYR A 118 4.70 -0.22 1.60
CA TYR A 118 5.91 0.57 1.39
C TYR A 118 5.55 1.99 1.00
N ALA A 119 5.87 2.96 1.86
CA ALA A 119 5.60 4.36 1.63
C ALA A 119 6.77 5.23 2.11
N ARG A 120 6.97 6.36 1.45
CA ARG A 120 8.03 7.32 1.81
C ARG A 120 7.51 8.75 1.78
N GLU A 121 7.62 9.39 2.93
CA GLU A 121 7.17 10.76 3.16
C GLU A 121 7.88 11.75 2.23
N GLY A 122 7.11 12.71 1.72
CA GLY A 122 7.61 13.81 0.87
C GLY A 122 8.00 13.43 -0.56
N THR A 123 7.87 12.16 -0.95
CA THR A 123 8.29 11.71 -2.28
C THR A 123 7.35 12.15 -3.41
N SER A 124 7.95 12.30 -4.59
CA SER A 124 7.25 12.58 -5.84
C SER A 124 7.41 11.42 -6.81
N ILE A 125 6.57 11.35 -7.85
CA ILE A 125 6.80 10.40 -8.94
C ILE A 125 7.76 11.00 -9.97
N ASP A 126 7.62 12.28 -10.31
CA ASP A 126 8.48 12.93 -11.29
C ASP A 126 9.92 13.11 -10.78
N SER A 127 10.90 12.75 -11.60
CA SER A 127 12.33 12.89 -11.30
C SER A 127 12.80 14.34 -11.17
N LEU A 128 12.05 15.30 -11.73
CA LEU A 128 12.29 16.74 -11.54
C LEU A 128 11.76 17.25 -10.19
N ALA A 129 11.00 16.43 -9.46
CA ALA A 129 10.35 16.75 -8.19
C ALA A 129 10.92 15.94 -7.00
N THR A 130 12.14 15.41 -7.12
CA THR A 130 12.78 14.55 -6.11
C THR A 130 12.95 15.21 -4.74
N GLY A 131 13.28 16.51 -4.73
CA GLY A 131 13.63 17.26 -3.53
C GLY A 131 14.70 16.53 -2.70
N SER A 132 14.54 16.54 -1.37
CA SER A 132 15.36 15.75 -0.44
C SER A 132 14.74 14.39 -0.09
N PHE A 133 13.59 14.06 -0.68
CA PHE A 133 12.75 12.95 -0.22
C PHE A 133 12.85 11.71 -1.10
N GLY A 134 13.12 11.90 -2.40
CA GLY A 134 13.33 10.84 -3.37
C GLY A 134 12.20 10.72 -4.39
N CYS A 135 12.34 9.74 -5.27
CA CYS A 135 11.51 9.60 -6.47
C CYS A 135 11.05 8.16 -6.73
N TRP A 136 9.85 8.02 -7.31
CA TRP A 136 9.25 6.74 -7.70
C TRP A 136 9.40 6.40 -9.19
N ASP A 137 9.92 7.29 -10.03
CA ASP A 137 10.23 6.98 -11.42
C ASP A 137 11.29 5.88 -11.50
N SER A 138 10.97 4.75 -12.13
CA SER A 138 11.88 3.61 -12.29
C SER A 138 13.16 3.95 -13.04
N ASP A 139 13.10 4.95 -13.94
CA ASP A 139 14.22 5.32 -14.79
C ASP A 139 15.11 6.37 -14.11
N TYR A 140 14.67 6.89 -12.96
CA TYR A 140 15.47 7.79 -12.14
C TYR A 140 16.49 7.03 -11.29
N HIS A 141 17.77 7.21 -11.60
CA HIS A 141 18.84 6.68 -10.78
C HIS A 141 19.22 7.67 -9.68
N GLY A 142 18.69 7.43 -8.48
CA GLY A 142 19.07 8.17 -7.27
C GLY A 142 20.56 8.00 -6.91
N LYS A 143 20.94 8.44 -5.71
CA LYS A 143 22.30 8.21 -5.21
C LYS A 143 22.59 6.69 -5.23
N ASN A 144 23.78 6.28 -5.68
CA ASN A 144 24.14 4.85 -5.83
C ASN A 144 23.20 4.01 -6.73
N GLY A 145 22.35 4.65 -7.55
CA GLY A 145 21.45 3.97 -8.50
C GLY A 145 20.19 3.36 -7.88
N LEU A 146 19.86 3.67 -6.62
CA LEU A 146 18.66 3.17 -5.94
C LEU A 146 17.67 4.30 -5.67
N ASN A 147 16.38 4.04 -5.96
CA ASN A 147 15.28 4.96 -5.70
C ASN A 147 14.12 4.29 -4.92
N GLN A 148 13.00 4.99 -4.76
CA GLN A 148 11.85 4.48 -4.02
C GLN A 148 11.13 3.33 -4.72
N TYR A 149 11.15 3.28 -6.05
CA TYR A 149 10.62 2.14 -6.80
C TYR A 149 11.48 0.88 -6.60
N ASP A 150 12.80 0.99 -6.56
CA ASP A 150 13.69 -0.13 -6.24
C ASP A 150 13.43 -0.69 -4.83
N TYR A 151 13.19 0.21 -3.86
CA TYR A 151 12.86 -0.19 -2.50
C TYR A 151 11.45 -0.79 -2.39
N PHE A 152 10.50 -0.33 -3.19
CA PHE A 152 9.20 -1.00 -3.34
C PHE A 152 9.38 -2.42 -3.87
N LEU A 153 10.15 -2.61 -4.96
CA LEU A 153 10.46 -3.92 -5.52
C LEU A 153 11.15 -4.83 -4.49
N ASN A 154 12.10 -4.30 -3.72
CA ASN A 154 12.75 -5.03 -2.66
C ASN A 154 11.77 -5.43 -1.55
N THR A 155 10.84 -4.54 -1.18
CA THR A 155 9.76 -4.84 -0.22
C THR A 155 8.91 -6.02 -0.69
N VAL A 156 8.41 -5.95 -1.93
CA VAL A 156 7.59 -7.03 -2.51
C VAL A 156 8.38 -8.32 -2.56
N LYS A 157 9.62 -8.29 -3.04
CA LYS A 157 10.50 -9.47 -3.11
C LYS A 157 10.69 -10.13 -1.75
N ASN A 158 10.99 -9.33 -0.71
CA ASN A 158 11.22 -9.84 0.63
C ASN A 158 9.93 -10.41 1.24
N ALA A 159 8.80 -9.70 1.07
CA ALA A 159 7.50 -10.16 1.55
C ALA A 159 7.09 -11.50 0.92
N LEU A 160 7.30 -11.68 -0.39
CA LEU A 160 6.94 -12.90 -1.13
C LEU A 160 7.93 -14.07 -0.93
N SER A 161 9.06 -13.84 -0.26
CA SER A 161 10.06 -14.86 0.04
C SER A 161 9.67 -15.77 1.20
N GLU A 162 8.90 -15.25 2.16
CA GLU A 162 8.30 -16.03 3.24
C GLU A 162 7.14 -16.87 2.69
N LYS A 163 7.02 -18.11 3.17
CA LYS A 163 6.03 -19.10 2.72
C LYS A 163 5.08 -19.55 3.82
N ASP A 164 5.31 -19.16 5.06
CA ASP A 164 4.43 -19.44 6.20
C ASP A 164 4.31 -18.16 7.03
N ILE A 165 3.53 -17.19 6.54
CA ILE A 165 3.44 -15.85 7.13
C ILE A 165 2.66 -15.84 8.44
N ASP A 166 1.83 -16.85 8.68
CA ASP A 166 1.06 -17.01 9.93
C ASP A 166 1.69 -18.00 10.93
N GLY A 167 2.78 -18.68 10.55
CA GLY A 167 3.57 -19.55 11.41
C GLY A 167 2.87 -20.86 11.77
N ASN A 168 1.94 -21.34 10.94
CA ASN A 168 1.15 -22.53 11.22
C ASN A 168 1.80 -23.84 10.72
N GLY A 169 2.96 -23.75 10.07
CA GLY A 169 3.71 -24.87 9.51
C GLY A 169 3.23 -25.32 8.11
N LYS A 170 2.33 -24.58 7.46
CA LYS A 170 1.83 -24.86 6.10
C LYS A 170 2.27 -23.75 5.15
N THR A 171 2.44 -24.13 3.89
CA THR A 171 2.73 -23.18 2.82
C THR A 171 1.51 -22.35 2.45
N ASP A 172 1.66 -21.03 2.53
CA ASP A 172 0.70 -20.03 2.10
C ASP A 172 0.76 -19.76 0.58
N GLU A 173 -0.42 -19.68 -0.02
CA GLU A 173 -0.63 -19.18 -1.38
C GLU A 173 -1.06 -17.71 -1.29
N LEU A 174 -0.13 -16.81 -1.58
CA LEU A 174 -0.38 -15.36 -1.56
C LEU A 174 -1.06 -14.90 -2.85
N GLN A 175 -2.33 -14.54 -2.76
CA GLN A 175 -3.14 -14.03 -3.87
C GLN A 175 -3.14 -12.50 -3.86
N MET A 176 -2.37 -11.88 -4.76
CA MET A 176 -2.39 -10.43 -4.93
C MET A 176 -3.81 -9.99 -5.31
N SER A 177 -4.39 -9.08 -4.52
CA SER A 177 -5.82 -8.71 -4.61
C SER A 177 -6.06 -7.22 -4.86
N GLY A 178 -5.06 -6.36 -4.66
CA GLY A 178 -5.17 -4.95 -5.05
C GLY A 178 -3.95 -4.11 -4.69
N ILE A 179 -3.78 -3.00 -5.41
CA ILE A 179 -2.84 -1.93 -5.11
C ILE A 179 -3.64 -0.72 -4.61
N LEU A 180 -3.23 -0.18 -3.48
CA LEU A 180 -3.75 1.04 -2.88
C LEU A 180 -2.64 2.08 -2.96
N TRP A 181 -2.90 3.18 -3.66
CA TRP A 181 -1.94 4.24 -3.90
C TRP A 181 -2.43 5.56 -3.32
N MET A 182 -1.66 6.17 -2.41
CA MET A 182 -1.95 7.51 -1.87
C MET A 182 -0.70 8.39 -1.95
N GLN A 183 -0.64 9.19 -3.01
CA GLN A 183 0.45 10.11 -3.32
C GLN A 183 -0.03 11.15 -4.33
N GLY A 184 0.67 12.28 -4.37
CA GLY A 184 0.53 13.30 -5.40
C GLY A 184 0.91 14.69 -4.89
N GLU A 185 0.95 14.87 -3.57
CA GLU A 185 1.26 16.14 -2.97
C GLU A 185 2.71 16.59 -3.25
N GLY A 186 3.65 15.64 -3.38
CA GLY A 186 5.03 15.92 -3.81
C GLY A 186 5.06 16.59 -5.19
N ASP A 187 4.48 15.95 -6.20
CA ASP A 187 4.40 16.47 -7.57
C ASP A 187 3.57 17.77 -7.66
N ALA A 188 2.57 17.95 -6.80
CA ALA A 188 1.74 19.16 -6.75
C ALA A 188 2.45 20.39 -6.14
N SER A 189 3.65 20.21 -5.56
CA SER A 189 4.36 21.26 -4.82
C SER A 189 5.26 22.15 -5.68
N TYR A 190 5.55 21.76 -6.92
CA TYR A 190 6.61 22.39 -7.72
C TYR A 190 6.08 23.36 -8.78
N ASN A 191 5.78 22.86 -9.98
CA ASN A 191 5.37 23.68 -11.11
C ASN A 191 4.37 22.93 -12.00
N GLU A 192 3.79 23.66 -12.95
CA GLU A 192 2.76 23.14 -13.86
C GLU A 192 3.29 22.02 -14.79
N GLU A 193 4.56 22.05 -15.19
CA GLU A 193 5.17 21.02 -16.05
C GLU A 193 5.17 19.65 -15.34
N ILE A 194 5.69 19.61 -14.11
CA ILE A 194 5.71 18.40 -13.26
C ILE A 194 4.29 17.88 -13.04
N ALA A 195 3.34 18.77 -12.68
CA ALA A 195 1.97 18.36 -12.41
C ALA A 195 1.24 17.83 -13.65
N ASN A 196 1.52 18.38 -14.84
CA ASN A 196 0.97 17.89 -16.11
C ASN A 196 1.55 16.52 -16.53
N ASN A 197 2.80 16.21 -16.14
CA ASN A 197 3.42 14.91 -16.39
C ASN A 197 2.89 13.79 -15.47
N TYR A 198 2.24 14.15 -14.36
CA TYR A 198 1.78 13.20 -13.34
C TYR A 198 0.96 12.03 -13.90
N TYR A 199 0.09 12.27 -14.88
CA TYR A 199 -0.72 11.19 -15.48
C TYR A 199 0.15 10.10 -16.12
N ILE A 200 1.16 10.49 -16.90
CA ILE A 200 2.02 9.55 -17.61
C ILE A 200 2.85 8.77 -16.58
N HIS A 201 3.42 9.47 -15.60
CA HIS A 201 4.20 8.85 -14.54
C HIS A 201 3.38 7.89 -13.67
N LEU A 202 2.19 8.30 -13.22
CA LEU A 202 1.28 7.43 -12.47
C LEU A 202 0.91 6.17 -13.27
N LYS A 203 0.56 6.34 -14.55
CA LYS A 203 0.17 5.21 -15.42
C LYS A 203 1.32 4.22 -15.58
N THR A 204 2.53 4.71 -15.86
CA THR A 204 3.73 3.87 -15.99
C THR A 204 4.00 3.12 -14.70
N LEU A 205 4.00 3.82 -13.56
CA LEU A 205 4.24 3.23 -12.25
C LEU A 205 3.23 2.13 -11.91
N MET A 206 1.92 2.37 -12.12
CA MET A 206 0.90 1.37 -11.82
C MET A 206 1.03 0.12 -12.72
N TYR A 207 1.42 0.28 -13.98
CA TYR A 207 1.68 -0.85 -14.88
C TYR A 207 2.91 -1.66 -14.45
N GLN A 208 3.97 -0.97 -14.04
CA GLN A 208 5.17 -1.59 -13.53
C GLN A 208 4.91 -2.33 -12.21
N MET A 209 4.12 -1.77 -11.29
CA MET A 209 3.70 -2.43 -10.06
C MET A 209 2.87 -3.70 -10.35
N ARG A 210 1.91 -3.65 -11.28
CA ARG A 210 1.16 -4.84 -11.74
C ARG A 210 2.08 -5.93 -12.31
N ALA A 211 3.06 -5.54 -13.11
CA ALA A 211 4.05 -6.47 -13.65
C ALA A 211 4.91 -7.11 -12.55
N ALA A 212 5.38 -6.32 -11.57
CA ALA A 212 6.15 -6.81 -10.42
C ALA A 212 5.34 -7.81 -9.57
N LEU A 213 4.03 -7.57 -9.44
CA LEU A 213 3.07 -8.43 -8.74
C LEU A 213 2.53 -9.57 -9.62
N ARG A 214 2.99 -9.69 -10.86
CA ARG A 214 2.64 -10.73 -11.85
C ARG A 214 1.13 -10.87 -12.10
N THR A 215 0.39 -9.78 -11.92
CA THR A 215 -1.08 -9.75 -12.08
C THR A 215 -1.45 -8.52 -12.92
N GLY A 216 -1.57 -8.72 -14.23
CA GLY A 216 -1.63 -7.63 -15.22
C GLY A 216 -2.91 -6.77 -15.14
N ASP A 217 -3.97 -7.28 -14.54
CA ASP A 217 -5.25 -6.62 -14.34
C ASP A 217 -5.59 -6.44 -12.86
N LEU A 218 -4.59 -6.43 -11.97
CA LEU A 218 -4.81 -6.24 -10.53
C LEU A 218 -5.59 -4.94 -10.26
N PRO A 219 -6.63 -4.96 -9.39
CA PRO A 219 -7.34 -3.76 -8.98
C PRO A 219 -6.40 -2.67 -8.46
N VAL A 220 -6.59 -1.44 -8.92
CA VAL A 220 -5.84 -0.27 -8.42
C VAL A 220 -6.82 0.74 -7.84
N VAL A 221 -6.61 1.15 -6.60
CA VAL A 221 -7.36 2.26 -5.99
C VAL A 221 -6.42 3.42 -5.76
N ILE A 222 -6.80 4.59 -6.26
CA ILE A 222 -6.07 5.85 -6.07
C ILE A 222 -6.77 6.67 -4.98
N GLY A 223 -6.02 7.17 -4.01
CA GLY A 223 -6.48 8.21 -3.10
C GLY A 223 -6.33 9.57 -3.77
N LYS A 224 -7.44 10.27 -4.00
CA LYS A 224 -7.37 11.62 -4.57
C LYS A 224 -6.77 12.58 -3.55
N ILE A 225 -5.69 13.28 -3.89
CA ILE A 225 -5.11 14.24 -2.93
C ILE A 225 -6.07 15.39 -2.64
N SER A 226 -5.92 16.02 -1.49
CA SER A 226 -6.71 17.19 -1.09
C SER A 226 -5.81 18.26 -0.48
N ASP A 227 -6.28 19.50 -0.46
CA ASP A 227 -5.57 20.65 0.10
C ASP A 227 -6.21 21.09 1.42
N SER A 228 -5.39 21.44 2.41
CA SER A 228 -5.88 21.88 3.71
C SER A 228 -6.31 23.35 3.75
N GLY A 229 -5.86 24.15 2.77
CA GLY A 229 -5.99 25.60 2.76
C GLY A 229 -5.21 26.31 3.86
N LYS A 230 -4.40 25.58 4.65
CA LYS A 230 -3.63 26.13 5.79
C LYS A 230 -2.31 26.78 5.32
N ASN A 231 -2.37 27.66 4.34
CA ASN A 231 -1.26 28.48 3.88
C ASN A 231 -1.75 29.92 3.67
N GLU A 232 -1.09 30.90 4.31
CA GLU A 232 -1.48 32.32 4.23
C GLU A 232 -1.50 32.86 2.80
N LYS A 233 -0.71 32.25 1.90
CA LYS A 233 -0.60 32.64 0.49
C LYS A 233 -1.56 31.88 -0.44
N GLY A 234 -2.44 31.04 0.10
CA GLY A 234 -3.43 30.28 -0.68
C GLY A 234 -3.35 28.77 -0.44
N LYS A 235 -3.20 27.98 -1.51
CA LYS A 235 -3.12 26.52 -1.41
C LYS A 235 -1.80 26.05 -0.82
N VAL A 236 -1.84 24.91 -0.13
CA VAL A 236 -0.63 24.19 0.27
C VAL A 236 0.03 23.53 -0.93
N TRP A 237 -0.80 23.06 -1.87
CA TRP A 237 -0.42 22.39 -3.10
C TRP A 237 -0.88 23.24 -4.30
N PRO A 238 -0.06 24.20 -4.78
CA PRO A 238 -0.46 25.12 -5.84
C PRO A 238 -0.91 24.44 -7.13
N MET A 239 -0.36 23.27 -7.44
CA MET A 239 -0.69 22.48 -8.64
C MET A 239 -1.64 21.30 -8.33
N GLY A 240 -2.30 21.31 -7.16
CA GLY A 240 -3.12 20.21 -6.68
C GLY A 240 -4.22 19.78 -7.65
N GLU A 241 -4.90 20.72 -8.31
CA GLU A 241 -5.95 20.40 -9.28
C GLU A 241 -5.45 19.68 -10.52
N LEU A 242 -4.23 19.98 -10.99
CA LEU A 242 -3.65 19.30 -12.15
C LEU A 242 -3.33 17.85 -11.82
N VAL A 243 -2.75 17.60 -10.65
CA VAL A 243 -2.49 16.25 -10.14
C VAL A 243 -3.81 15.51 -9.90
N GLN A 244 -4.81 16.14 -9.29
CA GLN A 244 -6.15 15.55 -9.11
C GLN A 244 -6.80 15.20 -10.45
N TYR A 245 -6.68 16.05 -11.47
CA TYR A 245 -7.17 15.77 -12.81
C TYR A 245 -6.45 14.54 -13.41
N ALA A 246 -5.13 14.45 -13.24
CA ALA A 246 -4.35 13.30 -13.69
C ALA A 246 -4.74 11.99 -12.98
N GLN A 247 -5.02 12.03 -11.67
CA GLN A 247 -5.52 10.88 -10.90
C GLN A 247 -6.89 10.41 -11.42
N GLU A 248 -7.83 11.33 -11.62
CA GLU A 248 -9.16 11.03 -12.19
C GLU A 248 -9.05 10.49 -13.62
N LYS A 249 -8.14 11.06 -14.42
CA LYS A 249 -7.86 10.61 -15.79
C LYS A 249 -7.31 9.19 -15.82
N PHE A 250 -6.36 8.84 -14.95
CA PHE A 250 -5.87 7.46 -14.84
C PHE A 250 -7.01 6.49 -14.56
N VAL A 251 -7.86 6.80 -13.57
CA VAL A 251 -8.95 5.91 -13.15
C VAL A 251 -10.05 5.78 -14.22
N ARG A 252 -10.29 6.82 -15.02
CA ARG A 252 -11.20 6.73 -16.17
C ARG A 252 -10.65 5.86 -17.30
N ASP A 253 -9.34 5.95 -17.56
CA ASP A 253 -8.71 5.29 -18.70
C ASP A 253 -8.32 3.82 -18.38
N ASP A 254 -8.18 3.45 -17.10
CA ASP A 254 -7.86 2.10 -16.65
C ASP A 254 -9.12 1.28 -16.29
N LYS A 255 -9.29 0.12 -16.93
CA LYS A 255 -10.50 -0.72 -16.79
C LYS A 255 -10.68 -1.35 -15.40
N ASN A 256 -9.64 -1.42 -14.58
CA ASN A 256 -9.69 -2.01 -13.24
C ASN A 256 -9.08 -1.06 -12.19
N ALA A 257 -9.47 0.21 -12.29
CA ALA A 257 -9.10 1.23 -11.33
C ALA A 257 -10.31 1.92 -10.69
N ALA A 258 -10.11 2.45 -9.49
CA ALA A 258 -11.08 3.23 -8.75
C ALA A 258 -10.40 4.40 -8.02
N ILE A 259 -11.19 5.34 -7.52
CA ILE A 259 -10.67 6.53 -6.83
C ILE A 259 -11.46 6.85 -5.56
N VAL A 260 -10.75 7.05 -4.46
CA VAL A 260 -11.30 7.54 -3.20
C VAL A 260 -11.34 9.07 -3.26
N ARG A 261 -12.55 9.64 -3.15
CA ARG A 261 -12.80 11.10 -3.19
C ARG A 261 -13.22 11.70 -1.84
N SER A 262 -13.32 10.89 -0.78
CA SER A 262 -13.72 11.36 0.55
C SER A 262 -12.67 12.29 1.19
N THR A 263 -11.42 12.21 0.74
CA THR A 263 -10.29 13.05 1.17
C THR A 263 -10.58 14.55 1.15
N GLN A 264 -11.37 15.04 0.18
CA GLN A 264 -11.79 16.45 0.11
C GLN A 264 -12.58 16.94 1.33
N LYS A 265 -13.12 16.01 2.14
CA LYS A 265 -13.92 16.28 3.34
C LYS A 265 -13.10 16.13 4.62
N TYR A 266 -11.83 15.73 4.53
CA TYR A 266 -11.02 15.44 5.70
C TYR A 266 -10.50 16.72 6.34
N ASN A 267 -10.41 16.68 7.67
CA ASN A 267 -9.64 17.64 8.41
C ASN A 267 -8.16 17.25 8.38
N TYR A 268 -7.32 18.20 8.79
CA TYR A 268 -5.87 18.06 8.86
C TYR A 268 -5.42 18.21 10.29
N GLY A 269 -4.36 17.49 10.66
CA GLY A 269 -3.78 17.53 11.99
C GLY A 269 -3.14 18.87 12.35
N ASN A 270 -2.08 18.81 13.16
CA ASN A 270 -1.35 20.01 13.62
C ASN A 270 -0.48 20.66 12.53
N ASP A 271 -0.46 20.08 11.34
CA ASP A 271 0.30 20.56 10.19
C ASP A 271 -0.63 20.74 8.97
N PRO A 272 -0.18 21.44 7.91
CA PRO A 272 -1.00 21.71 6.73
C PRO A 272 -1.03 20.56 5.70
N TRP A 273 -0.32 19.46 5.93
CA TRP A 273 -0.04 18.43 4.91
C TRP A 273 -0.77 17.11 5.17
N HIS A 274 -0.96 16.74 6.44
CA HIS A 274 -1.43 15.41 6.83
C HIS A 274 -2.85 15.42 7.39
N TYR A 275 -3.61 14.39 7.03
CA TYR A 275 -4.95 14.17 7.56
C TYR A 275 -4.94 13.99 9.07
N ASP A 276 -6.05 14.34 9.72
CA ASP A 276 -6.23 13.98 11.12
C ASP A 276 -6.53 12.47 11.28
N SER A 277 -6.54 12.00 12.53
CA SER A 277 -6.81 10.60 12.86
C SER A 277 -8.16 10.11 12.31
N ALA A 278 -9.18 10.97 12.29
CA ALA A 278 -10.50 10.64 11.74
C ALA A 278 -10.45 10.44 10.22
N GLY A 279 -9.71 11.29 9.50
CA GLY A 279 -9.45 11.17 8.08
C GLY A 279 -8.79 9.84 7.72
N TYR A 280 -7.75 9.41 8.44
CA TYR A 280 -7.12 8.10 8.20
C TYR A 280 -8.06 6.91 8.46
N ILE A 281 -8.92 7.02 9.48
CA ILE A 281 -9.93 5.99 9.76
C ILE A 281 -10.90 5.84 8.58
N ASP A 282 -11.41 6.95 8.04
CA ASP A 282 -12.29 6.93 6.87
C ASP A 282 -11.56 6.51 5.59
N LEU A 283 -10.29 6.91 5.44
CA LEU A 283 -9.46 6.57 4.30
C LEU A 283 -9.34 5.05 4.14
N GLY A 284 -9.02 4.33 5.21
CA GLY A 284 -8.91 2.87 5.15
C GLY A 284 -10.23 2.19 4.80
N LYS A 285 -11.37 2.69 5.29
CA LYS A 285 -12.70 2.17 4.92
C LYS A 285 -13.02 2.44 3.45
N SER A 286 -12.78 3.65 2.98
CA SER A 286 -13.05 4.07 1.60
C SER A 286 -12.20 3.29 0.60
N PHE A 287 -10.92 3.09 0.89
CA PHE A 287 -10.06 2.24 0.07
C PHE A 287 -10.54 0.79 0.04
N ALA A 288 -10.96 0.24 1.18
CA ALA A 288 -11.49 -1.12 1.28
C ALA A 288 -12.77 -1.30 0.44
N ASP A 289 -13.71 -0.37 0.55
CA ASP A 289 -14.97 -0.44 -0.20
C ASP A 289 -14.73 -0.33 -1.73
N GLU A 290 -13.82 0.54 -2.17
CA GLU A 290 -13.50 0.67 -3.60
C GLU A 290 -12.76 -0.54 -4.17
N VAL A 291 -11.76 -1.07 -3.46
CA VAL A 291 -11.02 -2.26 -3.95
C VAL A 291 -11.92 -3.48 -3.95
N PHE A 292 -12.78 -3.63 -2.93
CA PHE A 292 -13.79 -4.68 -2.87
C PHE A 292 -14.71 -4.59 -4.09
N ARG A 293 -15.27 -3.41 -4.38
CA ARG A 293 -16.12 -3.19 -5.55
C ARG A 293 -15.46 -3.62 -6.86
N LEU A 294 -14.18 -3.37 -7.04
CA LEU A 294 -13.42 -3.83 -8.21
C LEU A 294 -13.32 -5.36 -8.26
N ILE A 295 -12.97 -5.99 -7.14
CA ILE A 295 -12.81 -7.45 -7.04
C ILE A 295 -14.10 -8.19 -7.39
N ILE A 296 -15.22 -7.87 -6.73
CA ILE A 296 -16.50 -8.56 -7.02
C ILE A 296 -17.07 -8.25 -8.40
N ASN A 297 -16.75 -7.10 -9.00
CA ASN A 297 -17.15 -6.83 -10.39
C ASN A 297 -16.35 -7.68 -11.39
N PHE A 298 -15.14 -8.09 -11.03
CA PHE A 298 -14.33 -9.01 -11.81
C PHE A 298 -14.82 -10.45 -11.62
N GLU A 299 -14.97 -10.91 -10.37
CA GLU A 299 -15.42 -12.27 -10.03
C GLU A 299 -16.84 -12.61 -10.56
N LYS A 300 -17.68 -11.61 -10.87
CA LYS A 300 -19.01 -11.83 -11.49
C LYS A 300 -18.98 -11.92 -13.01
N LYS A 301 -17.88 -11.54 -13.67
CA LYS A 301 -17.74 -11.59 -15.13
C LYS A 301 -17.16 -12.91 -15.62
N ASP A 302 -16.50 -13.65 -14.74
CA ASP A 302 -16.00 -15.01 -14.95
C ASP A 302 -17.07 -16.05 -14.56
#